data_AF-A0A7C5PYI9-F1
#
_entry.id   AF-A0A7C5PYI9-F1
#
_cell.length_a   1.000
_cell.length_b   1.000
_cell.length_c   1.000
_cell.angle_alpha   90.00
_cell.angle_beta   90.00
_cell.angle_gamma   90.00
#
_symmetry.space_group_name_H-M   'P 1'
#
loop_
_entity.id
_entity.type
_entity.pdbx_description
1 polymer ?
#
loop_
_entity_poly.entity_id
_entity_poly.type
_entity_poly.pdbx_seq_one_letter_code
_entity_poly.pdbx_strand_id
1 'polypeptide(L)'
;MSAVWNVLSSLRRVSWAPVALDLRDEFTGAGAFGGIRLSLDRQSGPDWIETDIEPTRNAGGMFLYTGIGRAMDPAAAPSFRVRVRIEADYYRPAFQATDDAIEFEVPTYNDSVAPAFFPILPEVVLMLPSAAYPFGGHVRRIHGRVLDLAGRPLADAIVEADAVERVITGPAGDFTLPLRWQAPNANVNVVVQHPRSGGTAGRIFTLPGDLTGNHDITVT
;
A
#
# COMPACT_ATOMS: atom_id res chain seq x y z
N MET A 1 -42.83 -36.34 -3.26
CA MET A 1 -41.80 -36.53 -2.23
C MET A 1 -40.95 -35.28 -2.20
N SER A 2 -40.98 -34.49 -1.12
CA SER A 2 -40.10 -33.33 -0.97
C SER A 2 -38.75 -33.78 -0.40
N ALA A 3 -37.65 -33.37 -1.02
CA ALA A 3 -36.32 -33.57 -0.47
C ALA A 3 -36.13 -32.62 0.73
N VAL A 4 -35.80 -33.18 1.89
CA VAL A 4 -35.42 -32.39 3.08
C VAL A 4 -33.92 -32.19 3.03
N TRP A 5 -33.49 -30.93 2.90
CA TRP A 5 -32.09 -30.55 2.97
C TRP A 5 -31.64 -30.53 4.43
N ASN A 6 -30.70 -31.41 4.80
CA ASN A 6 -30.06 -31.39 6.11
C ASN A 6 -28.73 -30.64 6.03
N VAL A 7 -28.60 -29.55 6.78
CA VAL A 7 -27.33 -28.84 6.92
C VAL A 7 -26.47 -29.61 7.94
N LEU A 8 -25.43 -30.28 7.46
CA LEU A 8 -24.43 -30.93 8.31
C LEU A 8 -23.43 -29.87 8.79
N SER A 9 -23.61 -29.34 10.00
CA SER A 9 -22.71 -28.36 10.61
C SER A 9 -21.26 -28.85 10.74
N SER A 10 -21.04 -30.17 10.79
CA SER A 10 -19.73 -30.83 10.81
C SER A 10 -18.96 -30.75 9.49
N LEU A 11 -19.59 -30.31 8.39
CA LEU A 11 -18.95 -30.11 7.08
C LEU A 11 -18.61 -28.64 6.78
N ARG A 12 -18.71 -27.75 7.77
CA ARG A 12 -18.38 -26.33 7.59
C ARG A 12 -16.87 -26.17 7.41
N ARG A 13 -16.43 -26.14 6.15
CA ARG A 13 -15.08 -25.73 5.79
C ARG A 13 -14.97 -24.22 5.98
N VAL A 14 -14.33 -23.81 7.08
CA VAL A 14 -13.98 -22.41 7.31
C VAL A 14 -12.59 -22.21 6.70
N SER A 15 -12.49 -21.36 5.68
CA SER A 15 -11.21 -20.88 5.16
C SER A 15 -10.72 -19.74 6.06
N TRP A 16 -9.54 -19.91 6.65
CA TRP A 16 -8.89 -18.90 7.47
C TRP A 16 -7.91 -18.06 6.62
N ALA A 17 -7.88 -16.75 6.85
CA ALA A 17 -7.01 -15.80 6.15
C ALA A 17 -6.47 -14.79 7.17
N PRO A 18 -5.35 -15.11 7.86
CA PRO A 18 -4.74 -14.22 8.85
C PRO A 18 -4.05 -13.01 8.22
N VAL A 19 -3.82 -13.02 6.92
CA VAL A 19 -3.35 -11.87 6.15
C VAL A 19 -4.41 -11.53 5.12
N ALA A 20 -5.02 -10.37 5.29
CA ALA A 20 -6.04 -9.80 4.41
C ALA A 20 -5.73 -8.32 4.19
N LEU A 21 -5.72 -7.87 2.94
CA LEU A 21 -5.42 -6.50 2.56
C LEU A 21 -6.58 -5.88 1.79
N ASP A 22 -6.99 -4.68 2.20
CA ASP A 22 -7.91 -3.82 1.45
C ASP A 22 -7.13 -2.63 0.88
N LEU A 23 -6.84 -2.68 -0.42
CA LEU A 23 -6.04 -1.65 -1.11
C LEU A 23 -6.95 -0.51 -1.56
N ARG A 24 -6.82 0.66 -0.92
CA ARG A 24 -7.68 1.81 -1.12
C ARG A 24 -6.96 2.94 -1.84
N ASP A 25 -7.52 3.36 -2.95
CA ASP A 25 -7.09 4.56 -3.65
C ASP A 25 -7.36 5.79 -2.76
N GLU A 26 -6.31 6.44 -2.25
CA GLU A 26 -6.46 7.60 -1.38
C GLU A 26 -7.07 8.80 -2.12
N PHE A 27 -6.89 8.88 -3.44
CA PHE A 27 -7.42 9.96 -4.26
C PHE A 27 -8.94 9.85 -4.46
N THR A 28 -9.47 8.66 -4.70
CA THR A 28 -10.90 8.45 -4.99
C THR A 28 -11.71 7.84 -3.85
N GLY A 29 -11.07 7.21 -2.87
CA GLY A 29 -11.69 6.37 -1.84
C GLY A 29 -12.16 4.99 -2.34
N ALA A 30 -12.02 4.71 -3.64
CA ALA A 30 -12.38 3.44 -4.24
C ALA A 30 -11.30 2.36 -3.97
N GLY A 31 -11.54 1.13 -4.44
CA GLY A 31 -10.50 0.12 -4.48
C GLY A 31 -9.44 0.47 -5.54
N ALA A 32 -8.17 0.20 -5.23
CA ALA A 32 -7.07 0.40 -6.18
C ALA A 32 -7.28 -0.41 -7.48
N PHE A 33 -6.79 0.12 -8.60
CA PHE A 33 -6.90 -0.48 -9.93
C PHE A 33 -5.55 -0.58 -10.66
N GLY A 34 -5.56 -1.12 -11.89
CA GLY A 34 -4.34 -1.34 -12.68
C GLY A 34 -3.64 -2.65 -12.33
N GLY A 35 -2.43 -2.85 -12.86
CA GLY A 35 -1.57 -3.96 -12.46
C GLY A 35 -1.13 -3.78 -11.01
N ILE A 36 -1.44 -4.77 -10.17
CA ILE A 36 -1.03 -4.83 -8.78
C ILE A 36 -0.43 -6.22 -8.54
N ARG A 37 0.82 -6.25 -8.08
CA ARG A 37 1.53 -7.46 -7.69
C ARG A 37 1.75 -7.44 -6.18
N LEU A 38 1.41 -8.55 -5.54
CA LEU A 38 1.69 -8.78 -4.13
C LEU A 38 2.62 -9.98 -4.00
N SER A 39 3.81 -9.75 -3.45
CA SER A 39 4.76 -10.81 -3.10
C SER A 39 4.77 -11.02 -1.59
N LEU A 40 4.70 -12.27 -1.16
CA LEU A 40 4.75 -12.65 0.26
C LEU A 40 6.13 -13.22 0.57
N ASP A 41 6.84 -12.60 1.51
CA ASP A 41 8.07 -13.15 2.07
C ASP A 41 7.80 -13.74 3.46
N ARG A 42 8.48 -14.84 3.79
CA ARG A 42 8.45 -15.46 5.12
C ARG A 42 9.79 -15.25 5.82
N GLN A 43 9.74 -14.94 7.11
CA GLN A 43 10.96 -14.82 7.90
C GLN A 43 11.62 -16.20 8.10
N SER A 44 12.92 -16.28 7.84
CA SER A 44 13.78 -17.45 8.06
C SER A 44 15.07 -16.99 8.73
N GLY A 45 15.13 -17.10 10.06
CA GLY A 45 16.21 -16.51 10.84
C GLY A 45 16.23 -14.98 10.72
N PRO A 46 17.37 -14.35 10.36
CA PRO A 46 17.43 -12.91 10.12
C PRO A 46 16.90 -12.51 8.73
N ASP A 47 16.71 -13.48 7.83
CA ASP A 47 16.43 -13.21 6.42
C ASP A 47 14.93 -13.32 6.10
N TRP A 48 14.55 -12.67 5.00
CA TRP A 48 13.22 -12.78 4.41
C TRP A 48 13.32 -13.54 3.09
N ILE A 49 12.56 -14.61 2.96
CA ILE A 49 12.57 -15.48 1.78
C ILE A 49 11.21 -15.36 1.08
N GLU A 50 11.22 -14.98 -0.20
CA GLU A 50 10.01 -14.92 -1.01
C GLU A 50 9.38 -16.32 -1.12
N THR A 51 8.05 -16.36 -1.00
CA THR A 51 7.25 -17.58 -1.10
C THR A 51 6.54 -17.63 -2.47
N ASP A 52 6.05 -18.81 -2.83
CA ASP A 52 5.19 -19.04 -4.00
C ASP A 52 3.69 -18.87 -3.67
N ILE A 53 3.36 -18.41 -2.46
CA ILE A 53 1.97 -18.25 -2.03
C ILE A 53 1.43 -16.95 -2.60
N GLU A 54 0.44 -17.07 -3.48
CA GLU A 54 -0.30 -15.94 -4.05
C GLU A 54 -1.58 -15.64 -3.26
N PRO A 55 -1.97 -14.35 -3.14
CA PRO A 55 -3.26 -14.01 -2.56
C PRO A 55 -4.40 -14.29 -3.53
N THR A 56 -5.55 -14.65 -2.98
CA THR A 56 -6.81 -14.71 -3.73
C THR A 56 -7.57 -13.40 -3.55
N ARG A 57 -8.23 -12.93 -4.61
CA ARG A 57 -9.09 -11.73 -4.52
C ARG A 57 -10.55 -12.13 -4.32
N ASN A 58 -11.20 -11.60 -3.29
CA ASN A 58 -12.62 -11.88 -3.06
C ASN A 58 -13.54 -10.90 -3.81
N ALA A 59 -14.86 -11.11 -3.72
CA ALA A 59 -15.87 -10.28 -4.37
C ALA A 59 -15.91 -8.83 -3.85
N GLY A 60 -15.40 -8.57 -2.64
CA GLY A 60 -15.24 -7.23 -2.07
C GLY A 60 -13.98 -6.52 -2.56
N GLY A 61 -13.16 -7.16 -3.40
CA GLY A 61 -11.92 -6.60 -3.94
C GLY A 61 -10.70 -6.77 -3.04
N MET A 62 -10.84 -7.41 -1.87
CA MET A 62 -9.79 -7.62 -0.88
C MET A 62 -8.89 -8.79 -1.28
N PHE A 63 -7.61 -8.69 -0.96
CA PHE A 63 -6.61 -9.74 -1.18
C PHE A 63 -6.44 -10.59 0.07
N LEU A 64 -6.54 -11.90 -0.06
CA LEU A 64 -6.58 -12.85 1.04
C LEU A 64 -5.53 -13.95 0.81
N TYR A 65 -4.61 -14.10 1.76
CA TYR A 65 -3.71 -15.27 1.80
C TYR A 65 -4.40 -16.40 2.55
N THR A 66 -5.32 -17.07 1.88
CA THR A 66 -6.12 -18.14 2.48
C THR A 66 -5.27 -19.37 2.79
N GLY A 67 -5.45 -19.97 3.96
CA GLY A 67 -4.76 -21.22 4.33
C GLY A 67 -3.34 -21.05 4.88
N ILE A 68 -2.77 -19.83 4.82
CA ILE A 68 -1.48 -19.56 5.45
C ILE A 68 -1.58 -19.77 6.97
N GLY A 69 -0.55 -20.39 7.55
CA GLY A 69 -0.55 -20.80 8.96
C GLY A 69 -0.97 -22.25 9.18
N ARG A 70 -1.53 -22.95 8.19
CA ARG A 70 -1.85 -24.39 8.35
C ARG A 70 -0.55 -25.20 8.55
N ALA A 71 -0.47 -25.93 9.66
CA ALA A 71 0.69 -26.73 10.03
C ALA A 71 0.27 -28.13 10.51
N MET A 72 1.18 -29.11 10.46
CA MET A 72 0.92 -30.44 11.02
C MET A 72 0.91 -30.40 12.56
N ASP A 73 1.93 -29.77 13.14
CA ASP A 73 2.07 -29.58 14.59
C ASP A 73 2.21 -28.09 14.93
N PRO A 74 1.09 -27.39 15.20
CA PRO A 74 1.10 -26.00 15.63
C PRO A 74 1.86 -25.76 16.94
N ALA A 75 1.97 -26.75 17.83
CA ALA A 75 2.64 -26.55 19.12
C ALA A 75 4.16 -26.40 18.98
N ALA A 76 4.76 -27.06 17.98
CA ALA A 76 6.20 -26.97 17.70
C ALA A 76 6.62 -25.60 17.12
N ALA A 77 5.70 -24.91 16.43
CA ALA A 77 5.93 -23.60 15.84
C ALA A 77 4.64 -22.77 15.92
N PRO A 78 4.33 -22.12 17.04
CA PRO A 78 3.02 -21.51 17.31
C PRO A 78 2.70 -20.31 16.42
N SER A 79 3.71 -19.62 15.91
CA SER A 79 3.56 -18.54 14.94
C SER A 79 4.81 -18.40 14.06
N PHE A 80 4.68 -17.67 12.97
CA PHE A 80 5.81 -17.18 12.18
C PHE A 80 5.49 -15.81 11.59
N ARG A 81 6.53 -15.06 11.20
CA ARG A 81 6.36 -13.75 10.57
C ARG A 81 6.39 -13.85 9.06
N VAL A 82 5.54 -13.05 8.44
CA VAL A 82 5.52 -12.80 7.01
C VAL A 82 5.51 -11.31 6.75
N ARG A 83 5.87 -10.92 5.55
CA ARG A 83 5.68 -9.54 5.08
C ARG A 83 5.18 -9.53 3.65
N VAL A 84 4.35 -8.54 3.32
CA VAL A 84 3.79 -8.37 1.98
C VAL A 84 4.42 -7.15 1.33
N ARG A 85 5.08 -7.36 0.20
CA ARG A 85 5.53 -6.31 -0.72
C ARG A 85 4.45 -6.03 -1.75
N ILE A 86 4.21 -4.76 -2.03
CA ILE A 86 3.18 -4.32 -2.97
C ILE A 86 3.83 -3.48 -4.06
N GLU A 87 3.67 -3.91 -5.30
CA GLU A 87 4.06 -3.18 -6.49
C GLU A 87 2.79 -2.88 -7.29
N ALA A 88 2.66 -1.65 -7.80
CA ALA A 88 1.49 -1.24 -8.55
C ALA A 88 1.86 -0.22 -9.64
N ASP A 89 1.20 -0.33 -10.80
CA ASP A 89 1.50 0.54 -11.96
C ASP A 89 1.18 2.01 -11.67
N TYR A 90 0.05 2.26 -11.01
CA TYR A 90 -0.49 3.59 -10.80
C TYR A 90 -0.35 4.10 -9.38
N TYR A 91 0.21 3.30 -8.47
CA TYR A 91 0.17 3.59 -7.05
C TYR A 91 1.48 3.35 -6.32
N ARG A 92 1.62 4.03 -5.19
CA ARG A 92 2.66 3.80 -4.18
C ARG A 92 1.96 3.62 -2.83
N PRO A 93 2.10 2.47 -2.14
CA PRO A 93 1.55 2.30 -0.80
C PRO A 93 2.08 3.33 0.19
N ALA A 94 1.23 3.87 1.07
CA ALA A 94 1.60 4.92 2.01
C ALA A 94 2.75 4.55 2.94
N PHE A 95 2.80 3.29 3.36
CA PHE A 95 3.88 2.80 4.21
C PHE A 95 5.25 2.82 3.51
N GLN A 96 5.34 2.91 2.16
CA GLN A 96 6.63 2.91 1.46
C GLN A 96 7.56 4.05 1.86
N ALA A 97 6.98 5.16 2.35
CA ALA A 97 7.75 6.28 2.88
C ALA A 97 8.63 5.88 4.08
N THR A 98 8.29 4.83 4.82
CA THR A 98 9.02 4.35 6.01
C THR A 98 9.50 2.91 5.90
N ASP A 99 8.74 2.04 5.25
CA ASP A 99 8.93 0.58 5.26
C ASP A 99 8.82 -0.01 3.86
N ASP A 100 9.53 -1.11 3.58
CA ASP A 100 9.50 -1.73 2.25
C ASP A 100 8.33 -2.73 2.07
N ALA A 101 7.71 -3.14 3.18
CA ALA A 101 6.65 -4.15 3.22
C ALA A 101 5.80 -3.99 4.49
N ILE A 102 4.60 -4.56 4.48
CA ILE A 102 3.75 -4.68 5.68
C ILE A 102 4.01 -6.03 6.32
N GLU A 103 4.33 -6.05 7.61
CA GLU A 103 4.62 -7.27 8.34
C GLU A 103 3.42 -7.79 9.13
N PHE A 104 3.31 -9.12 9.21
CA PHE A 104 2.26 -9.82 9.94
C PHE A 104 2.86 -10.95 10.77
N GLU A 105 2.33 -11.15 11.98
CA GLU A 105 2.51 -12.38 12.72
C GLU A 105 1.36 -13.35 12.37
N VAL A 106 1.71 -14.52 11.86
CA VAL A 106 0.76 -15.55 11.43
C VAL A 106 0.75 -16.67 12.45
N PRO A 107 -0.36 -16.89 13.20
CA PRO A 107 -0.48 -18.04 14.08
C PRO A 107 -0.60 -19.31 13.25
N THR A 108 -0.02 -20.40 13.76
CA THR A 108 -0.23 -21.71 13.16
C THR A 108 -1.48 -22.39 13.70
N TYR A 109 -2.10 -23.22 12.86
CA TYR A 109 -3.32 -23.93 13.22
C TYR A 109 -3.45 -25.25 12.45
N ASN A 110 -4.31 -26.13 12.94
CA ASN A 110 -4.66 -27.39 12.28
C ASN A 110 -6.11 -27.79 12.60
N ASP A 111 -6.52 -29.01 12.25
CA ASP A 111 -7.90 -29.46 12.48
C ASP A 111 -8.23 -29.72 13.97
N SER A 112 -7.21 -29.85 14.82
CA SER A 112 -7.34 -30.06 16.27
C SER A 112 -7.05 -28.82 17.12
N VAL A 113 -6.37 -27.83 16.55
CA VAL A 113 -5.96 -26.57 17.17
C VAL A 113 -6.48 -25.44 16.30
N ALA A 114 -7.54 -24.79 16.76
CA ALA A 114 -8.13 -23.66 16.06
C ALA A 114 -7.14 -22.47 15.99
N PRO A 115 -7.25 -21.60 14.97
CA PRO A 115 -6.49 -20.36 14.92
C PRO A 115 -6.69 -19.54 16.20
N ALA A 116 -5.62 -18.94 16.71
CA ALA A 116 -5.63 -18.21 17.98
C ALA A 116 -6.41 -16.88 17.95
N PHE A 117 -6.73 -16.34 16.76
CA PHE A 117 -7.42 -15.05 16.61
C PHE A 117 -8.82 -15.21 15.98
N PHE A 118 -9.74 -14.32 16.38
CA PHE A 118 -11.06 -14.08 15.75
C PHE A 118 -10.90 -13.21 14.49
N PRO A 119 -11.88 -13.12 13.56
CA PRO A 119 -11.64 -12.61 12.21
C PRO A 119 -10.91 -11.27 12.21
N ILE A 120 -9.72 -11.28 11.61
CA ILE A 120 -8.88 -10.10 11.44
C ILE A 120 -9.60 -9.18 10.47
N LEU A 121 -9.82 -7.94 10.89
CA LEU A 121 -10.21 -6.89 9.97
C LEU A 121 -9.08 -6.76 8.93
N PRO A 122 -9.41 -6.75 7.63
CA PRO A 122 -8.40 -6.52 6.60
C PRO A 122 -7.58 -5.28 6.91
N GLU A 123 -6.27 -5.39 6.75
CA GLU A 123 -5.38 -4.24 6.84
C GLU A 123 -5.67 -3.30 5.66
N VAL A 124 -6.07 -2.07 5.98
CA VAL A 124 -6.38 -1.07 4.96
C VAL A 124 -5.08 -0.41 4.54
N VAL A 125 -4.69 -0.63 3.29
CA VAL A 125 -3.49 -0.02 2.72
C VAL A 125 -3.92 1.16 1.87
N LEU A 126 -3.54 2.36 2.30
CA LEU A 126 -3.73 3.56 1.49
C LEU A 126 -2.72 3.55 0.34
N MET A 127 -3.26 3.60 -0.87
CA MET A 127 -2.53 3.59 -2.13
C MET A 127 -2.54 5.01 -2.68
N LEU A 128 -1.39 5.68 -2.60
CA LEU A 128 -1.24 7.04 -3.12
C LEU A 128 -1.02 6.99 -4.63
N PRO A 129 -1.55 7.97 -5.39
CA PRO A 129 -1.24 8.11 -6.81
C PRO A 129 0.27 8.21 -7.05
N SER A 130 0.77 7.40 -7.98
CA SER A 130 2.10 7.55 -8.56
C SER A 130 2.11 8.64 -9.65
N ALA A 131 3.28 8.94 -10.20
CA ALA A 131 3.39 9.83 -11.36
C ALA A 131 2.67 9.30 -12.62
N ALA A 132 2.49 7.98 -12.73
CA ALA A 132 1.79 7.35 -13.85
C ALA A 132 0.26 7.30 -13.68
N TYR A 133 -0.27 7.73 -12.53
CA TYR A 133 -1.70 7.65 -12.23
C TYR A 133 -2.54 8.42 -13.27
N PRO A 134 -3.57 7.80 -13.86
CA PRO A 134 -4.34 8.39 -14.98
C PRO A 134 -5.41 9.37 -14.46
N PHE A 135 -4.97 10.49 -13.89
CA PHE A 135 -5.87 11.53 -13.41
C PHE A 135 -6.78 12.03 -14.54
N GLY A 136 -8.06 12.27 -14.21
CA GLY A 136 -9.00 12.91 -15.13
C GLY A 136 -8.52 14.28 -15.59
N GLY A 137 -8.85 14.66 -16.83
CA GLY A 137 -8.38 15.92 -17.43
C GLY A 137 -8.78 17.20 -16.67
N HIS A 138 -9.78 17.12 -15.78
CA HIS A 138 -10.21 18.21 -14.92
C HIS A 138 -9.33 18.39 -13.67
N VAL A 139 -8.43 17.45 -13.37
CA VAL A 139 -7.57 17.48 -12.20
C VAL A 139 -6.32 18.31 -12.53
N ARG A 140 -6.17 19.44 -11.83
CA ARG A 140 -4.95 20.25 -11.82
C ARG A 140 -3.86 19.50 -11.08
N ARG A 141 -2.64 19.57 -11.59
CA ARG A 141 -1.51 18.75 -11.15
C ARG A 141 -0.22 19.55 -11.19
N ILE A 142 0.67 19.27 -10.23
CA ILE A 142 2.07 19.67 -10.28
C ILE A 142 2.89 18.43 -10.61
N HIS A 143 3.75 18.53 -11.61
CA HIS A 143 4.71 17.49 -11.97
C HIS A 143 6.10 17.90 -11.52
N GLY A 144 6.89 16.94 -11.04
CA GLY A 144 8.22 17.26 -10.58
C GLY A 144 9.05 16.07 -10.17
N ARG A 145 10.24 16.38 -9.63
CA ARG A 145 11.13 15.42 -9.00
C ARG A 145 11.63 15.93 -7.66
N VAL A 146 11.86 15.01 -6.75
CA VAL A 146 12.58 15.28 -5.51
C VAL A 146 14.01 14.80 -5.66
N LEU A 147 14.96 15.64 -5.29
CA LEU A 147 16.39 15.38 -5.36
C LEU A 147 17.03 15.49 -3.97
N ASP A 148 18.10 14.75 -3.73
CA ASP A 148 18.98 14.97 -2.58
C ASP A 148 19.97 16.14 -2.82
N LEU A 149 20.76 16.49 -1.81
CA LEU A 149 21.79 17.54 -1.89
C LEU A 149 22.86 17.29 -2.97
N ALA A 150 23.06 16.04 -3.39
CA ALA A 150 23.98 15.67 -4.46
C ALA A 150 23.31 15.71 -5.85
N GLY A 151 22.05 16.13 -5.94
CA GLY A 151 21.27 16.19 -7.16
C GLY A 151 20.78 14.82 -7.66
N ARG A 152 20.86 13.78 -6.82
CA ARG A 152 20.37 12.44 -7.16
C ARG A 152 18.87 12.34 -6.88
N PRO A 153 18.10 11.61 -7.69
CA PRO A 153 16.70 11.40 -7.41
C PRO A 153 16.47 10.70 -6.07
N LEU A 154 15.49 11.19 -5.33
CA LEU A 154 15.13 10.68 -4.02
C LEU A 154 13.76 9.99 -4.10
N ALA A 155 13.77 8.66 -4.00
CA ALA A 155 12.57 7.86 -3.91
C ALA A 155 11.94 7.93 -2.52
N ASP A 156 10.68 7.52 -2.41
CA ASP A 156 9.96 7.32 -1.15
C ASP A 156 9.82 8.58 -0.28
N ALA A 157 10.10 9.76 -0.84
CA ALA A 157 9.78 11.05 -0.26
C ALA A 157 8.28 11.33 -0.40
N ILE A 158 7.67 11.80 0.69
CA ILE A 158 6.30 12.31 0.73
C ILE A 158 6.31 13.75 0.20
N VAL A 159 5.47 14.03 -0.79
CA VAL A 159 5.24 15.36 -1.33
C VAL A 159 3.81 15.74 -1.01
N GLU A 160 3.60 16.84 -0.30
CA GLU A 160 2.30 17.23 0.24
C GLU A 160 1.97 18.68 -0.08
N ALA A 161 0.75 18.95 -0.54
CA ALA A 161 0.21 20.30 -0.76
C ALA A 161 -0.74 20.69 0.36
N ASP A 162 -0.41 21.77 1.07
CA ASP A 162 -1.20 22.41 2.13
C ASP A 162 -1.75 21.43 3.19
N ALA A 163 -1.04 20.33 3.45
CA ALA A 163 -1.45 19.27 4.37
C ALA A 163 -2.76 18.52 4.02
N VAL A 164 -3.17 18.54 2.75
CA VAL A 164 -4.41 17.87 2.31
C VAL A 164 -4.16 16.81 1.23
N GLU A 165 -3.37 17.13 0.22
CA GLU A 165 -3.07 16.18 -0.87
C GLU A 165 -1.63 15.72 -0.73
N ARG A 166 -1.40 14.42 -0.91
CA ARG A 166 -0.06 13.85 -0.85
C ARG A 166 0.15 12.78 -1.89
N VAL A 167 1.43 12.60 -2.24
CA VAL A 167 1.94 11.50 -3.07
C VAL A 167 3.29 11.04 -2.53
N ILE A 168 3.73 9.85 -2.95
CA ILE A 168 5.07 9.34 -2.69
C ILE A 168 5.84 9.30 -4.01
N THR A 169 7.07 9.81 -3.98
CA THR A 169 7.96 9.84 -5.15
C THR A 169 8.37 8.44 -5.61
N GLY A 170 8.52 8.28 -6.93
CA GLY A 170 8.99 7.05 -7.57
C GLY A 170 10.51 6.83 -7.45
N PRO A 171 11.04 5.72 -7.99
CA PRO A 171 12.48 5.45 -8.01
C PRO A 171 13.32 6.52 -8.72
N ALA A 172 12.73 7.25 -9.67
CA ALA A 172 13.37 8.37 -10.35
C ALA A 172 13.11 9.72 -9.65
N GLY A 173 12.68 9.68 -8.38
CA GLY A 173 12.29 10.84 -7.58
C GLY A 173 11.04 11.55 -8.10
N ASP A 174 10.39 11.01 -9.12
CA ASP A 174 9.30 11.63 -9.86
C ASP A 174 7.98 11.59 -9.08
N PHE A 175 7.18 12.63 -9.25
CA PHE A 175 5.84 12.71 -8.67
C PHE A 175 4.86 13.46 -9.58
N THR A 176 3.57 13.20 -9.37
CA THR A 176 2.47 14.01 -9.90
C THR A 176 1.50 14.28 -8.76
N LEU A 177 1.54 15.50 -8.21
CA LEU A 177 0.73 15.90 -7.06
C LEU A 177 -0.60 16.51 -7.54
N PRO A 178 -1.76 15.88 -7.26
CA PRO A 178 -3.06 16.45 -7.59
C PRO A 178 -3.40 17.63 -6.68
N LEU A 179 -4.13 18.61 -7.22
CA LEU A 179 -4.55 19.81 -6.51
C LEU A 179 -6.08 19.98 -6.57
N ARG A 180 -6.83 19.07 -5.92
CA ARG A 180 -8.31 19.15 -5.96
C ARG A 180 -8.84 20.28 -5.09
N TRP A 181 -8.22 20.49 -3.94
CA TRP A 181 -8.75 21.35 -2.89
C TRP A 181 -8.19 22.78 -2.95
N GLN A 182 -7.03 22.98 -3.59
CA GLN A 182 -6.41 24.29 -3.74
C GLN A 182 -7.15 25.17 -4.74
N ALA A 183 -7.26 26.47 -4.47
CA ALA A 183 -7.92 27.40 -5.39
C ALA A 183 -7.12 27.55 -6.71
N PRO A 184 -7.79 27.75 -7.86
CA PRO A 184 -7.12 27.83 -9.19
C PRO A 184 -6.04 28.90 -9.36
N ASN A 185 -6.10 29.98 -8.59
CA ASN A 185 -5.20 31.13 -8.69
C ASN A 185 -4.50 31.43 -7.36
N ALA A 186 -4.24 30.38 -6.55
CA ALA A 186 -3.59 30.52 -5.26
C ALA A 186 -2.09 30.22 -5.33
N ASN A 187 -1.38 30.67 -4.30
CA ASN A 187 -0.09 30.10 -3.94
C ASN A 187 -0.33 28.82 -3.15
N VAL A 188 0.29 27.73 -3.55
CA VAL A 188 0.21 26.41 -2.91
C VAL A 188 1.53 26.15 -2.19
N ASN A 189 1.49 25.85 -0.90
CA ASN A 189 2.66 25.44 -0.17
C ASN A 189 2.85 23.93 -0.32
N VAL A 190 3.93 23.53 -0.98
CA VAL A 190 4.32 22.13 -1.11
C VAL A 190 5.48 21.85 -0.17
N VAL A 191 5.28 20.86 0.70
CA VAL A 191 6.29 20.37 1.62
C VAL A 191 6.74 18.99 1.17
N VAL A 192 8.03 18.74 1.27
CA VAL A 192 8.63 17.44 1.01
C VAL A 192 9.26 16.92 2.30
N GLN A 193 9.01 15.65 2.60
CA GLN A 193 9.60 14.95 3.73
C GLN A 193 10.13 13.60 3.25
N HIS A 194 11.34 13.23 3.67
CA HIS A 194 11.89 11.90 3.43
C HIS A 194 12.14 11.21 4.79
N PRO A 195 11.16 10.47 5.33
CA PRO A 195 11.19 9.97 6.70
C PRO A 195 12.43 9.13 7.04
N ARG A 196 12.94 8.35 6.07
CA ARG A 196 14.09 7.46 6.28
C ARG A 196 15.41 8.20 6.49
N SER A 197 15.59 9.37 5.87
CA SER A 197 16.79 10.19 6.08
C SER A 197 16.56 11.38 7.01
N GLY A 198 15.30 11.72 7.31
CA GLY A 198 14.91 12.93 8.03
C GLY A 198 14.99 14.21 7.20
N GLY A 199 15.27 14.13 5.91
CA GLY A 199 15.42 15.29 5.04
C GLY A 199 14.08 15.99 4.79
N THR A 200 14.12 17.32 4.68
CA THR A 200 12.91 18.12 4.36
C THR A 200 13.17 19.21 3.32
N ALA A 201 12.11 19.67 2.67
CA ALA A 201 12.11 20.88 1.83
C ALA A 201 10.72 21.52 1.79
N GLY A 202 10.67 22.80 1.39
CA GLY A 202 9.44 23.52 1.13
C GLY A 202 9.56 24.34 -0.15
N ARG A 203 8.48 24.41 -0.92
CA ARG A 203 8.40 25.23 -2.14
C ARG A 203 6.99 25.80 -2.30
N ILE A 204 6.92 27.09 -2.59
CA ILE A 204 5.66 27.74 -2.95
C ILE A 204 5.50 27.67 -4.46
N PHE A 205 4.33 27.22 -4.92
CA PHE A 205 3.93 27.20 -6.32
C PHE A 205 2.82 28.22 -6.58
N THR A 206 2.96 29.04 -7.61
CA THR A 206 2.02 30.08 -8.00
C THR A 206 1.15 29.62 -9.18
N LEU A 207 -0.14 29.41 -8.91
CA LEU A 207 -1.09 28.93 -9.92
C LEU A 207 -1.71 30.08 -10.74
N PRO A 208 -2.04 29.85 -12.02
CA PRO A 208 -1.89 28.60 -12.77
C PRO A 208 -0.50 28.43 -13.41
N GLY A 209 0.41 29.40 -13.28
CA GLY A 209 1.69 29.43 -13.99
C GLY A 209 2.50 28.14 -13.79
N ASP A 210 2.58 27.69 -12.54
CA ASP A 210 3.35 26.49 -12.17
C ASP A 210 2.64 25.15 -12.47
N LEU A 211 1.42 25.17 -13.01
CA LEU A 211 0.80 23.95 -13.56
C LEU A 211 1.49 23.48 -14.84
N THR A 212 2.29 24.35 -15.45
CA THR A 212 3.06 24.03 -16.65
C THR A 212 4.51 23.69 -16.29
N GLY A 213 5.07 22.67 -16.95
CA GLY A 213 6.46 22.26 -16.76
C GLY A 213 6.67 21.20 -15.67
N ASN A 214 7.95 20.93 -15.43
CA ASN A 214 8.42 20.00 -14.40
C ASN A 214 9.28 20.78 -13.39
N HIS A 215 9.12 20.44 -12.11
CA HIS A 215 9.77 21.17 -11.02
C HIS A 215 10.63 20.27 -10.17
N ASP A 216 11.91 20.62 -10.02
CA ASP A 216 12.80 19.94 -9.09
C ASP A 216 12.70 20.59 -7.69
N ILE A 217 12.65 19.76 -6.65
CA ILE A 217 12.69 20.17 -5.24
C ILE A 217 13.86 19.43 -4.59
N THR A 218 14.82 20.18 -4.05
CA THR A 218 15.98 19.61 -3.37
C THR A 218 15.75 19.56 -1.87
N VAL A 219 15.91 18.37 -1.30
CA VAL A 219 15.79 18.09 0.13
C VAL A 219 17.12 18.33 0.83
N THR A 220 17.08 18.99 2.00
CA THR A 220 18.22 19.26 2.87
C THR A 220 18.19 18.43 4.14
#